data_AF-D7IZH3-F1
#
_entry.id   AF-D7IZH3-F1
#
_cell.length_a   1.000
_cell.length_b   1.000
_cell.length_c   1.000
_cell.angle_alpha   90.00
_cell.angle_beta   90.00
_cell.angle_gamma   90.00
#
_symmetry.space_group_name_H-M   'P 1'
#
loop_
_entity.id
_entity.type
_entity.pdbx_description
1 polymer ?
#
loop_
_entity_poly.entity_id
_entity_poly.type
_entity_poly.pdbx_seq_one_letter_code
_entity_poly.pdbx_strand_id
1 'polypeptide(L)'
;MKALLKPIVWVCLFFFAYQSTYAQALKIMSYNCRMSGEMTGYSVKEYAVFIRKYNPDVVMLQEIDYNTKRNKNQDFTTQLAAELGLFSVFGKAMDTGGGEYGVAILSKYPFVY
;
A
#
# COMPACT_ATOMS: atom_id res chain seq x y z
N MET A 1 -22.19 -10.24 50.06
CA MET A 1 -21.89 -10.62 48.65
C MET A 1 -22.78 -9.91 47.62
N LYS A 2 -24.11 -9.87 47.77
CA LYS A 2 -25.02 -9.25 46.77
C LYS A 2 -24.87 -7.72 46.56
N ALA A 3 -24.39 -6.98 47.57
CA ALA A 3 -24.25 -5.53 47.51
C ALA A 3 -23.08 -5.04 46.63
N LEU A 4 -22.03 -5.86 46.47
CA LEU A 4 -20.85 -5.53 45.64
C LEU A 4 -21.02 -5.94 44.17
N LEU A 5 -21.99 -6.78 43.86
CA LEU A 5 -22.22 -7.28 42.49
C LEU A 5 -22.77 -6.19 41.56
N LYS A 6 -23.64 -5.32 42.08
CA LYS A 6 -24.25 -4.22 41.31
C LYS A 6 -23.22 -3.22 40.76
N PRO A 7 -22.33 -2.62 41.57
CA PRO A 7 -21.35 -1.67 41.05
C PRO A 7 -20.37 -2.34 40.07
N ILE A 8 -20.03 -3.61 40.25
CA ILE A 8 -19.20 -4.37 39.31
C ILE A 8 -19.90 -4.52 37.96
N VAL A 9 -21.19 -4.89 37.96
CA VAL A 9 -21.99 -4.99 36.72
C VAL A 9 -22.09 -3.64 36.02
N TRP A 10 -22.28 -2.54 36.76
CA TRP A 10 -22.32 -1.19 36.19
C TRP A 10 -20.98 -0.76 35.59
N VAL A 11 -19.85 -1.08 36.24
CA VAL A 11 -18.51 -0.83 35.71
C VAL A 11 -18.26 -1.64 34.44
N CYS A 12 -18.61 -2.93 34.42
CA CYS A 12 -18.48 -3.78 33.24
C CYS A 12 -19.33 -3.27 32.06
N LEU A 13 -20.57 -2.83 32.31
CA LEU A 13 -21.43 -2.25 31.28
C LEU A 13 -20.90 -0.92 30.74
N PHE A 14 -20.26 -0.11 31.60
CA PHE A 14 -19.63 1.14 31.19
C PHE A 14 -18.44 0.90 30.24
N PHE A 15 -17.59 -0.10 30.52
CA PHE A 15 -16.48 -0.49 29.63
C PHE A 15 -16.95 -1.15 28.33
N PHE A 16 -18.06 -1.91 28.36
CA PHE A 16 -18.62 -2.51 27.14
C PHE A 16 -19.26 -1.47 26.21
N ALA A 17 -19.89 -0.44 26.78
CA ALA A 17 -20.43 0.70 26.03
C ALA A 17 -19.32 1.64 25.50
N TYR A 18 -18.12 1.59 26.08
CA TYR A 18 -16.94 2.34 25.64
C TYR A 18 -16.10 1.61 24.58
N GLN A 19 -16.68 0.64 23.87
CA GLN A 19 -16.08 0.17 22.62
C GLN A 19 -16.12 1.32 21.62
N SER A 20 -15.01 2.05 21.49
CA SER A 20 -14.84 3.01 20.41
C SER A 20 -15.04 2.27 19.09
N THR A 21 -16.05 2.68 18.33
CA THR A 21 -16.12 2.37 16.91
C THR A 21 -14.97 3.12 16.24
N TYR A 22 -13.77 2.56 16.28
CA TYR A 22 -12.69 3.03 15.43
C TYR A 22 -13.16 2.83 14.00
N ALA A 23 -13.55 3.92 13.34
CA ALA A 23 -13.64 3.90 11.88
C ALA A 23 -12.24 3.50 11.39
N GLN A 24 -12.13 2.39 10.65
CA GLN A 24 -10.87 2.03 10.01
C GLN A 24 -10.45 3.20 9.12
N ALA A 25 -9.41 3.93 9.54
CA ALA A 25 -8.80 4.96 8.72
C ALA A 25 -7.86 4.27 7.73
N LEU A 26 -8.12 4.42 6.45
CA LEU A 26 -7.27 3.91 5.38
C LEU A 26 -6.43 5.06 4.81
N LYS A 27 -5.10 4.95 4.88
CA LYS A 27 -4.19 5.93 4.29
C LYS A 27 -3.81 5.50 2.88
N ILE A 28 -4.23 6.29 1.89
CA ILE A 28 -3.96 6.02 0.47
C ILE A 28 -2.97 7.06 -0.05
N MET A 29 -1.96 6.61 -0.79
CA MET A 29 -1.06 7.45 -1.56
C MET A 29 -1.30 7.24 -3.06
N SER A 30 -1.28 8.30 -3.85
CA SER A 30 -1.16 8.22 -5.31
C SER A 30 0.17 8.82 -5.73
N TYR A 31 0.94 8.10 -6.53
CA TYR A 31 2.27 8.55 -6.95
C TYR A 31 2.57 8.14 -8.40
N ASN A 32 2.79 9.15 -9.24
CA ASN A 32 3.30 8.93 -10.60
C ASN A 32 4.81 8.67 -10.54
N CYS A 33 5.23 7.52 -11.05
CA CYS A 33 6.61 7.06 -10.99
C CYS A 33 7.46 7.47 -12.20
N ARG A 34 6.91 8.22 -13.17
CA ARG A 34 7.63 8.69 -14.36
C ARG A 34 8.43 7.56 -15.02
N MET A 35 7.76 6.74 -15.83
CA MET A 35 8.37 5.61 -16.54
C MET A 35 9.12 4.64 -15.61
N SER A 36 8.47 4.19 -14.53
CA SER A 36 9.09 3.28 -13.55
C SER A 36 10.42 3.77 -12.95
N GLY A 37 10.50 5.04 -12.59
CA GLY A 37 11.65 5.58 -11.86
C GLY A 37 12.75 6.17 -12.73
N GLU A 38 12.46 6.69 -13.92
CA GLU A 38 13.46 7.36 -14.78
C GLU A 38 14.30 8.39 -13.98
N MET A 39 13.63 9.17 -13.13
CA MET A 39 14.25 10.23 -12.32
C MET A 39 15.26 9.72 -11.29
N THR A 40 15.23 8.43 -10.96
CA THR A 40 16.16 7.78 -10.01
C THR A 40 17.08 6.78 -10.74
N GLY A 41 17.13 6.82 -12.07
CA GLY A 41 17.87 5.83 -12.86
C GLY A 41 17.29 4.42 -12.77
N TYR A 42 15.97 4.32 -12.55
CA TYR A 42 15.16 3.11 -12.35
C TYR A 42 15.39 2.41 -11.00
N SER A 43 15.90 3.15 -10.01
CA SER A 43 16.04 2.64 -8.64
C SER A 43 14.74 2.80 -7.84
N VAL A 44 14.30 1.71 -7.20
CA VAL A 44 13.13 1.71 -6.30
C VAL A 44 13.43 2.29 -4.91
N LYS A 45 14.70 2.42 -4.52
CA LYS A 45 15.10 2.75 -3.14
C LYS A 45 14.63 4.14 -2.72
N GLU A 46 14.78 5.13 -3.60
CA GLU A 46 14.37 6.51 -3.37
C GLU A 46 12.85 6.63 -3.22
N TYR A 47 12.11 5.89 -4.04
CA TYR A 47 10.65 5.77 -3.93
C TYR A 47 10.26 5.12 -2.60
N ALA A 48 10.91 4.04 -2.20
CA ALA A 48 10.62 3.37 -0.95
C ALA A 48 10.90 4.25 0.28
N VAL A 49 12.03 4.97 0.29
CA VAL A 49 12.36 5.95 1.35
C VAL A 49 11.28 7.01 1.45
N PHE A 50 10.83 7.57 0.33
CA PHE A 50 9.77 8.58 0.31
C PHE A 50 8.43 8.02 0.79
N ILE A 51 8.01 6.86 0.29
CA ILE A 51 6.75 6.22 0.66
C ILE A 51 6.73 5.87 2.16
N ARG A 52 7.83 5.32 2.71
CA ARG A 52 7.96 4.99 4.14
C ARG A 52 7.75 6.20 5.05
N LYS A 53 8.17 7.40 4.63
CA LYS A 53 7.97 8.64 5.40
C LYS A 53 6.49 8.90 5.72
N TYR A 54 5.59 8.52 4.81
CA TYR A 54 4.15 8.71 4.97
C TYR A 54 3.44 7.46 5.50
N ASN A 55 4.07 6.28 5.40
CA ASN A 55 3.53 4.99 5.84
C ASN A 55 2.07 4.75 5.36
N PRO A 56 1.77 4.84 4.05
CA PRO A 56 0.45 4.55 3.52
C PRO A 56 0.10 3.06 3.65
N ASP A 57 -1.19 2.75 3.69
CA ASP A 57 -1.71 1.37 3.66
C ASP A 57 -1.85 0.84 2.24
N VAL A 58 -2.16 1.75 1.30
CA VAL A 58 -2.28 1.48 -0.13
C VAL A 58 -1.54 2.55 -0.93
N VAL A 59 -0.80 2.15 -1.96
CA VAL A 59 -0.12 3.05 -2.89
C VAL A 59 -0.60 2.76 -4.31
N MET A 60 -1.16 3.77 -4.97
CA MET A 60 -1.55 3.71 -6.38
C MET A 60 -0.44 4.34 -7.21
N LEU A 61 0.17 3.55 -8.10
CA LEU A 61 1.30 3.94 -8.92
C LEU A 61 0.85 4.20 -10.37
N GLN A 62 1.29 5.31 -10.95
CA GLN A 62 1.06 5.65 -12.37
C GLN A 62 2.37 5.64 -13.15
N GLU A 63 2.25 5.53 -14.48
CA GLU A 63 3.36 5.46 -15.43
C GLU A 63 4.35 4.34 -15.12
N ILE A 64 3.81 3.14 -14.94
CA ILE A 64 4.61 1.94 -14.71
C ILE A 64 4.92 1.28 -16.04
N ASP A 65 6.20 1.21 -16.37
CA ASP A 65 6.75 0.27 -17.32
C ASP A 65 7.08 -1.06 -16.63
N TYR A 66 6.72 -2.16 -17.29
CA TYR A 66 7.04 -3.53 -16.92
C TYR A 66 7.82 -4.20 -18.06
N ASN A 67 9.05 -4.64 -17.77
CA ASN A 67 9.93 -5.31 -18.72
C ASN A 67 10.14 -4.57 -20.06
N THR A 68 10.23 -3.24 -20.04
CA THR A 68 10.48 -2.45 -21.24
C THR A 68 11.98 -2.18 -21.44
N LYS A 69 12.42 -1.97 -22.67
CA LYS A 69 13.83 -1.61 -22.93
C LYS A 69 14.27 -0.35 -22.18
N ARG A 70 13.38 0.66 -22.08
CA ARG A 70 13.70 1.93 -21.42
C ARG A 70 13.88 1.76 -19.91
N ASN A 71 13.09 0.90 -19.26
CA ASN A 71 13.22 0.61 -17.83
C ASN A 71 14.27 -0.46 -17.50
N LYS A 72 15.18 -0.78 -18.44
CA LYS A 72 16.21 -1.83 -18.30
C LYS A 72 15.63 -3.25 -18.13
N ASN A 73 14.45 -3.51 -18.71
CA ASN A 73 13.71 -4.77 -18.61
C ASN A 73 13.46 -5.20 -17.15
N GLN A 74 13.02 -4.25 -16.33
CA GLN A 74 12.78 -4.45 -14.91
C GLN A 74 11.30 -4.58 -14.59
N ASP A 75 10.99 -5.37 -13.56
CA ASP A 75 9.73 -5.31 -12.83
C ASP A 75 9.86 -4.34 -11.65
N PHE A 76 9.62 -3.06 -11.92
CA PHE A 76 9.72 -2.00 -10.90
C PHE A 76 8.67 -2.15 -9.80
N THR A 77 7.45 -2.58 -10.16
CA THR A 77 6.34 -2.75 -9.23
C THR A 77 6.65 -3.78 -8.16
N THR A 78 7.05 -4.99 -8.56
CA THR A 78 7.37 -6.06 -7.60
C THR A 78 8.59 -5.71 -6.76
N GLN A 79 9.61 -5.07 -7.34
CA GLN A 79 10.79 -4.63 -6.61
C GLN A 79 10.47 -3.57 -5.55
N LEU A 80 9.66 -2.57 -5.90
CA LEU A 80 9.24 -1.53 -4.94
C LEU A 80 8.38 -2.12 -3.83
N ALA A 81 7.48 -3.07 -4.16
CA ALA A 81 6.67 -3.78 -3.18
C ALA A 81 7.53 -4.58 -2.20
N ALA A 82 8.52 -5.31 -2.71
CA ALA A 82 9.46 -6.09 -1.91
C ALA A 82 10.27 -5.19 -0.96
N GLU A 83 10.77 -4.05 -1.45
CA GLU A 83 11.46 -3.07 -0.62
C GLU A 83 10.53 -2.51 0.49
N LEU A 84 9.25 -2.30 0.20
CA LEU A 84 8.30 -1.76 1.18
C LEU A 84 7.66 -2.83 2.11
N GLY A 85 7.86 -4.12 1.84
CA GLY A 85 7.15 -5.19 2.52
C GLY A 85 5.64 -5.20 2.24
N LEU A 86 5.25 -4.87 1.00
CA LEU A 86 3.86 -4.78 0.55
C LEU A 86 3.54 -5.85 -0.50
N PHE A 87 2.26 -6.18 -0.65
CA PHE A 87 1.74 -6.91 -1.79
C PHE A 87 1.66 -5.98 -3.00
N SER A 88 1.75 -6.53 -4.22
CA SER A 88 1.61 -5.76 -5.45
C SER A 88 0.72 -6.42 -6.49
N VAL A 89 0.12 -5.59 -7.33
CA VAL A 89 -0.54 -5.99 -8.57
C VAL A 89 -0.25 -4.95 -9.64
N PHE A 90 0.11 -5.40 -10.84
CA PHE A 90 0.28 -4.57 -12.03
C PHE A 90 -0.92 -4.77 -12.96
N GLY A 91 -1.46 -3.65 -13.47
CA GLY A 91 -2.52 -3.61 -14.45
C GLY A 91 -2.02 -3.04 -15.77
N LYS A 92 -1.82 -3.90 -16.76
CA LYS A 92 -1.43 -3.52 -18.12
C LYS A 92 -2.50 -2.63 -18.76
N ALA A 93 -2.08 -1.51 -19.34
CA ALA A 93 -2.90 -0.67 -20.20
C ALA A 93 -2.57 -0.88 -21.69
N MET A 94 -1.28 -1.04 -22.04
CA MET A 94 -0.83 -1.26 -23.42
C MET A 94 0.54 -1.94 -23.49
N ASP A 95 0.86 -2.52 -24.65
CA ASP A 95 2.23 -2.93 -24.99
C ASP A 95 3.09 -1.71 -25.31
N THR A 96 4.35 -1.68 -24.86
CA THR A 96 5.30 -0.63 -25.23
C THR A 96 6.74 -1.09 -25.10
N GLY A 97 7.64 -0.60 -25.96
CA GLY A 97 9.09 -0.75 -25.76
C GLY A 97 9.60 -2.19 -25.58
N GLY A 98 8.87 -3.20 -26.08
CA GLY A 98 9.17 -4.63 -25.91
C GLY A 98 8.63 -5.27 -24.62
N GLY A 99 7.93 -4.50 -23.79
CA GLY A 99 7.22 -4.95 -22.59
C GLY A 99 5.85 -4.27 -22.50
N GLU A 100 5.47 -3.84 -21.31
CA GLU A 100 4.11 -3.38 -21.01
C GLU A 100 4.13 -2.05 -20.27
N TYR A 101 3.07 -1.26 -20.42
CA TYR A 101 2.85 -0.02 -19.71
C TYR A 101 1.48 0.00 -19.05
N GLY A 102 1.39 0.59 -17.86
CA GLY A 102 0.12 0.72 -17.16
C GLY A 102 0.25 1.37 -15.78
N VAL A 103 -0.51 0.83 -14.84
CA VAL A 103 -0.62 1.29 -13.45
C VAL A 103 -0.41 0.11 -12.51
N ALA A 104 -0.10 0.40 -11.25
CA ALA A 104 0.03 -0.65 -10.23
C ALA A 104 -0.57 -0.22 -8.90
N ILE A 105 -0.89 -1.20 -8.06
CA ILE A 105 -1.31 -0.98 -6.68
C ILE A 105 -0.37 -1.76 -5.76
N LEU A 106 0.13 -1.09 -4.72
CA LEU A 106 0.82 -1.72 -3.59
C LEU A 106 -0.11 -1.67 -2.37
N SER A 107 -0.13 -2.72 -1.56
CA SER A 107 -1.05 -2.83 -0.43
C SER A 107 -0.42 -3.57 0.74
N LYS A 108 -0.71 -3.16 1.98
CA LYS A 108 -0.40 -3.95 3.19
C LYS A 108 -1.25 -5.22 3.28
N TYR A 109 -2.35 -5.26 2.55
CA TYR A 109 -3.33 -6.35 2.54
C TYR A 109 -3.20 -7.18 1.25
N PRO A 110 -3.40 -8.50 1.32
CA PRO A 110 -3.38 -9.35 0.14
C PRO A 110 -4.53 -9.00 -0.81
N PHE A 111 -4.29 -9.18 -2.11
CA PHE A 111 -5.34 -9.06 -3.12
C PHE A 111 -6.15 -10.37 -3.16
N VAL A 112 -7.47 -10.24 -3.28
CA VAL A 112 -8.39 -11.37 -3.51
C VAL A 112 -8.81 -11.36 -4.98
N TYR A 113 -8.78 -12.54 -5.60
CA TYR A 113 -9.11 -12.76 -7.01
C TYR A 113 -10.26 -13.76 -7.12
#